data_AF-R6M424-F1
#
_entry.id   AF-R6M424-F1
#
_cell.length_a   1.000
_cell.length_b   1.000
_cell.length_c   1.000
_cell.angle_alpha   90.00
_cell.angle_beta   90.00
_cell.angle_gamma   90.00
#
_symmetry.space_group_name_H-M   'P 1'
#
loop_
_entity.id
_entity.type
_entity.pdbx_description
1 polymer ?
#
loop_
_entity_poly.entity_id
_entity_poly.type
_entity_poly.pdbx_seq_one_letter_code
_entity_poly.pdbx_strand_id
1 'polypeptide(L)'
;MKNPVIAKMLKYYRKANNLSVDDIAAYLDECGISVANKTIYGWESGQTQPDADILLYLCKYYRITDILGTFGYSKKKKPETITYSLKERDLVDAYRKNINMQAAVDKLLDLDK
;
A
#
# COMPACT_ATOMS: atom_id res chain seq x y z
N MET A 1 22.83 -0.01 9.04
CA MET A 1 21.99 -1.22 9.25
C MET A 1 20.74 -1.10 8.39
N LYS A 2 20.41 -2.12 7.60
CA LYS A 2 19.16 -2.17 6.83
C LYS A 2 18.00 -2.39 7.81
N ASN A 3 17.04 -1.47 7.87
CA ASN A 3 15.85 -1.59 8.70
C ASN A 3 15.02 -2.83 8.27
N PRO A 4 14.92 -3.89 9.09
CA PRO A 4 14.18 -5.11 8.75
C PRO A 4 12.68 -4.89 8.64
N VAL A 5 12.16 -3.80 9.23
CA VAL A 5 10.75 -3.41 9.15
C VAL A 5 10.37 -3.04 7.71
N ILE A 6 11.27 -2.37 6.97
CA ILE A 6 11.02 -1.99 5.57
C ILE A 6 10.78 -3.24 4.72
N ALA A 7 11.70 -4.21 4.76
CA ALA A 7 11.58 -5.46 4.00
C ALA A 7 10.27 -6.20 4.31
N LYS A 8 9.96 -6.35 5.60
CA LYS A 8 8.73 -6.99 6.07
C LYS A 8 7.48 -6.29 5.55
N MET A 9 7.43 -4.96 5.62
CA MET A 9 6.26 -4.19 5.23
C MET A 9 6.08 -4.14 3.72
N LEU A 10 7.15 -4.02 2.93
CA LEU A 10 7.05 -4.10 1.47
C LEU A 10 6.41 -5.42 1.03
N LYS A 11 6.89 -6.54 1.58
CA LYS A 11 6.33 -7.88 1.31
C LYS A 11 4.88 -8.01 1.76
N TYR A 12 4.57 -7.49 2.94
CA TYR A 12 3.21 -7.50 3.49
C TYR A 12 2.24 -6.74 2.57
N TYR A 13 2.57 -5.50 2.21
CA TYR A 13 1.69 -4.68 1.39
C TYR A 13 1.56 -5.22 -0.03
N ARG A 14 2.62 -5.73 -0.66
CA ARG A 14 2.49 -6.38 -1.97
C ARG A 14 1.48 -7.51 -1.94
N LYS A 15 1.60 -8.41 -0.96
CA LYS A 15 0.66 -9.54 -0.79
C LYS A 15 -0.75 -9.08 -0.42
N ALA A 16 -0.89 -8.09 0.46
CA ALA A 16 -2.19 -7.55 0.85
C ALA A 16 -2.93 -6.87 -0.32
N ASN A 17 -2.17 -6.37 -1.31
CA ASN A 17 -2.69 -5.84 -2.57
C ASN A 17 -2.89 -6.92 -3.65
N ASN A 18 -2.64 -8.21 -3.36
CA ASN A 18 -2.66 -9.30 -4.35
C ASN A 18 -1.75 -9.07 -5.56
N LEU A 19 -0.63 -8.36 -5.37
CA LEU A 19 0.33 -8.06 -6.43
C LEU A 19 1.40 -9.17 -6.51
N SER A 20 1.71 -9.59 -7.72
CA SER A 20 2.90 -10.38 -8.03
C SER A 20 4.16 -9.51 -7.99
N VAL A 21 5.34 -10.11 -8.07
CA VAL A 21 6.58 -9.33 -8.20
C VAL A 21 6.69 -8.74 -9.61
N ASP A 22 6.14 -9.40 -10.62
CA ASP A 22 6.08 -8.90 -12.00
C ASP A 22 5.24 -7.62 -12.08
N ASP A 23 4.12 -7.53 -11.34
CA ASP A 23 3.31 -6.30 -11.28
C ASP A 23 4.10 -5.11 -10.72
N ILE A 24 5.03 -5.36 -9.79
CA ILE A 24 5.89 -4.31 -9.23
C ILE A 24 6.96 -3.89 -10.23
N ALA A 25 7.57 -4.86 -10.91
CA ALA A 25 8.56 -4.58 -11.94
C ALA A 25 7.94 -3.76 -13.09
N ALA A 26 6.75 -4.16 -13.55
CA ALA A 26 6.01 -3.44 -14.59
C ALA A 26 5.64 -2.01 -14.15
N TYR A 27 5.12 -1.83 -12.94
CA TYR A 27 4.81 -0.50 -12.41
C TYR A 27 6.04 0.42 -12.33
N LEU A 28 7.18 -0.12 -11.88
CA LEU A 28 8.41 0.66 -11.79
C LEU A 28 8.95 1.01 -13.19
N ASP A 29 8.82 0.11 -14.16
CA ASP A 29 9.19 0.36 -15.55
C ASP A 29 8.31 1.48 -16.18
N GLU A 30 7.00 1.49 -15.90
CA GLU A 30 6.10 2.61 -16.26
C GLU A 30 6.52 3.95 -15.62
N CYS A 31 7.19 3.90 -14.46
CA CYS A 31 7.76 5.07 -13.79
C CYS A 31 9.17 5.43 -14.29
N GLY A 32 9.70 4.73 -15.31
CA GLY A 32 11.03 4.92 -15.87
C GLY A 32 12.16 4.25 -15.07
N ILE A 33 11.83 3.29 -14.20
CA ILE A 33 12.76 2.62 -13.28
C ILE A 33 12.78 1.11 -13.59
N SER A 34 13.76 0.68 -14.39
CA SER A 34 13.89 -0.74 -14.72
C SER A 34 14.56 -1.53 -13.59
N VAL A 35 13.84 -2.49 -13.02
CA VAL A 35 14.35 -3.39 -11.96
C VAL A 35 14.00 -4.85 -12.23
N ALA A 36 14.97 -5.74 -11.99
CA ALA A 36 14.73 -7.17 -12.09
C ALA A 36 13.96 -7.71 -10.87
N ASN A 37 13.16 -8.76 -11.05
CA ASN A 37 12.43 -9.44 -9.96
C ASN A 37 13.32 -9.83 -8.78
N LYS A 38 14.56 -10.26 -9.05
CA LYS A 38 15.55 -10.62 -8.01
C LYS A 38 15.85 -9.43 -7.09
N THR A 39 15.87 -8.21 -7.61
CA THR A 39 16.08 -6.98 -6.83
C THR A 39 14.92 -6.74 -5.88
N ILE A 40 13.68 -6.92 -6.35
CA ILE A 40 12.47 -6.79 -5.53
C ILE A 40 12.44 -7.85 -4.42
N TYR A 41 12.77 -9.11 -4.73
CA TYR A 41 12.96 -10.14 -3.71
C TYR A 41 14.08 -9.80 -2.73
N GLY A 42 15.14 -9.16 -3.20
CA GLY A 42 16.23 -8.63 -2.36
C GLY A 42 15.73 -7.59 -1.35
N TRP A 43 14.83 -6.70 -1.77
CA TRP A 43 14.18 -5.74 -0.88
C TRP A 43 13.27 -6.43 0.14
N GLU A 44 12.43 -7.36 -0.30
CA GLU A 44 11.48 -8.07 0.56
C GLU A 44 12.12 -9.05 1.55
N SER A 45 13.33 -9.51 1.26
CA SER A 45 14.14 -10.35 2.16
C SER A 45 15.09 -9.54 3.04
N GLY A 46 15.23 -8.23 2.80
CA GLY A 46 16.17 -7.37 3.52
C GLY A 46 17.63 -7.52 3.07
N GLN A 47 17.90 -8.30 2.01
CA GLN A 47 19.23 -8.41 1.41
C GLN A 47 19.70 -7.08 0.83
N THR A 48 18.79 -6.28 0.27
CA THR A 48 19.01 -4.92 -0.24
C THR A 48 17.86 -4.02 0.21
N GLN A 49 17.95 -2.72 -0.06
CA GLN A 49 16.83 -1.78 0.14
C GLN A 49 16.61 -0.98 -1.14
N PRO A 50 15.37 -0.59 -1.44
CA PRO A 50 15.13 0.42 -2.46
C PRO A 50 15.74 1.74 -2.00
N ASP A 51 16.12 2.59 -2.94
CA ASP A 51 16.41 3.98 -2.61
C ASP A 51 15.13 4.71 -2.17
N ALA A 52 15.28 5.97 -1.77
CA ALA A 52 14.17 6.76 -1.26
C ALA A 52 13.07 6.99 -2.31
N ASP A 53 13.44 7.22 -3.57
CA ASP A 53 12.49 7.54 -4.63
C ASP A 53 11.67 6.29 -5.00
N ILE A 54 12.34 5.15 -5.19
CA ILE A 54 11.69 3.86 -5.40
C ILE A 54 10.79 3.52 -4.21
N LEU A 55 11.25 3.74 -2.98
CA LEU A 55 10.41 3.49 -1.79
C LEU A 55 9.13 4.33 -1.83
N LEU A 56 9.19 5.59 -2.25
CA LEU A 56 8.01 6.45 -2.38
C LEU A 56 7.07 6.00 -3.51
N TYR A 57 7.60 5.57 -4.66
CA TYR A 57 6.79 4.96 -5.73
C TYR A 57 6.08 3.70 -5.23
N LEU A 58 6.78 2.81 -4.54
CA LEU A 58 6.19 1.62 -3.94
C LEU A 58 5.12 2.00 -2.90
N CYS A 59 5.37 2.99 -2.05
CA CYS A 59 4.37 3.46 -1.09
C CYS A 59 3.11 4.00 -1.80
N LYS A 60 3.27 4.74 -2.90
CA LYS A 60 2.16 5.22 -3.71
C LYS A 60 1.38 4.05 -4.31
N TYR A 61 2.06 3.08 -4.92
CA TYR A 61 1.42 1.93 -5.56
C TYR A 61 0.69 1.03 -4.57
N TYR A 62 1.31 0.78 -3.40
CA TYR A 62 0.71 0.06 -2.29
C TYR A 62 -0.33 0.86 -1.51
N ARG A 63 -0.55 2.13 -1.87
CA ARG A 63 -1.45 3.07 -1.21
C ARG A 63 -1.12 3.24 0.29
N ILE A 64 0.15 3.28 0.66
CA ILE A 64 0.59 3.55 2.03
C ILE A 64 0.45 5.06 2.30
N THR A 65 -0.41 5.44 3.25
CA THR A 65 -0.70 6.84 3.59
C THR A 65 0.10 7.34 4.80
N ASP A 66 0.43 6.46 5.75
CA ASP A 66 1.29 6.77 6.90
C ASP A 66 2.63 6.05 6.75
N ILE A 67 3.55 6.66 5.99
CA ILE A 67 4.88 6.09 5.68
C ILE A 67 5.70 5.94 6.96
N LEU A 68 5.78 6.99 7.79
CA LEU A 68 6.59 6.99 9.00
C LEU A 68 6.07 5.98 10.03
N GLY A 69 4.75 5.88 10.21
CA GLY A 69 4.16 4.87 11.10
C GLY A 69 4.28 3.45 10.54
N THR A 70 4.11 3.27 9.23
CA THR A 70 4.25 1.95 8.59
C THR A 70 5.64 1.35 8.79
N PHE A 71 6.69 2.16 8.64
CA PHE A 71 8.06 1.68 8.75
C PHE A 71 8.68 1.84 10.15
N GLY A 72 7.87 2.17 11.16
CA GLY A 72 8.28 2.19 12.57
C GLY A 72 9.05 3.43 13.02
N TYR A 73 9.00 4.52 12.25
CA TYR A 73 9.64 5.80 12.58
C TYR A 73 8.76 6.72 13.45
N SER A 74 7.45 6.43 13.56
CA SER A 74 6.55 7.19 14.44
C SER A 74 6.52 6.61 15.87
N LYS A 75 6.76 7.45 16.88
CA LYS A 75 6.74 7.08 18.32
C LYS A 75 5.35 6.96 18.95
N LYS A 76 4.28 7.26 18.20
CA LYS A 76 2.91 7.19 18.74
C LYS A 76 2.53 5.72 18.90
N LYS A 77 2.25 5.29 20.15
CA LYS A 77 1.47 4.08 20.42
C LYS A 77 0.19 4.22 19.60
N LYS A 78 -0.01 3.39 18.59
CA LYS A 78 -1.27 3.36 17.84
C LYS A 78 -2.40 3.16 18.87
N PRO A 79 -3.39 4.05 19.02
CA PRO A 79 -4.75 3.52 19.07
C PRO A 79 -4.89 2.72 17.79
N GLU A 80 -5.52 1.54 17.80
CA GLU A 80 -5.75 0.72 16.61
C GLU A 80 -6.40 1.58 15.52
N THR A 81 -5.58 2.26 14.73
CA THR A 81 -6.04 3.16 13.69
C THR A 81 -6.62 2.21 12.67
N ILE A 82 -7.94 2.29 12.49
CA ILE A 82 -8.70 1.61 11.46
C ILE A 82 -8.06 1.98 10.11
N THR A 83 -7.01 1.27 9.75
CA THR A 83 -6.42 1.34 8.42
C THR A 83 -7.29 0.46 7.57
N TYR A 84 -8.23 1.08 6.87
CA TYR A 84 -9.05 0.41 5.87
C TYR A 84 -8.14 -0.42 4.96
N SER A 85 -8.51 -1.69 4.78
CA SER A 85 -7.98 -2.55 3.74
C SER A 85 -8.15 -1.87 2.39
N LEU A 86 -7.39 -2.33 1.39
CA LEU A 86 -7.45 -1.74 0.06
C LEU A 86 -8.83 -1.86 -0.55
N LYS A 87 -9.51 -3.00 -0.29
CA LYS A 87 -10.89 -3.21 -0.69
C LYS A 87 -11.85 -2.20 -0.04
N GLU A 88 -11.68 -1.91 1.25
CA GLU A 88 -12.48 -0.89 1.94
C GLU A 88 -12.18 0.52 1.39
N ARG A 89 -10.94 0.80 1.00
CA ARG A 89 -10.60 2.07 0.34
C ARG A 89 -11.19 2.16 -1.06
N ASP A 90 -11.08 1.10 -1.86
CA ASP A 90 -11.70 1.03 -3.18
C ASP A 90 -13.22 1.20 -3.07
N LEU A 91 -13.84 0.60 -2.06
CA LEU A 91 -15.26 0.77 -1.75
C LEU A 91 -15.57 2.25 -1.45
N VAL A 92 -14.81 2.90 -0.57
CA VAL A 92 -14.99 4.32 -0.22
C VAL A 92 -14.78 5.22 -1.44
N ASP A 93 -13.76 4.96 -2.26
CA ASP A 93 -13.46 5.75 -3.45
C ASP A 93 -14.55 5.57 -4.53
N ALA A 94 -15.03 4.34 -4.74
CA ALA A 94 -16.14 4.05 -5.64
C ALA A 94 -17.45 4.70 -5.16
N TYR A 95 -17.74 4.62 -3.86
CA TYR A 95 -18.89 5.28 -3.25
C TYR A 95 -18.84 6.80 -3.47
N ARG A 96 -17.69 7.44 -3.22
CA ARG A 96 -17.50 8.89 -3.43
C ARG A 96 -17.66 9.34 -4.89
N LYS A 97 -17.17 8.54 -5.83
CA LYS A 97 -17.28 8.85 -7.28
C LYS A 97 -18.71 8.71 -7.81
N ASN A 98 -19.53 7.86 -7.20
CA ASN A 98 -20.87 7.52 -7.68
C ASN A 98 -21.95 8.11 -6.77
N ILE A 99 -22.05 9.44 -6.71
CA ILE A 99 -23.02 10.18 -5.87
C ILE A 99 -24.46 9.65 -6.07
N ASN A 100 -24.87 9.36 -7.31
CA ASN A 100 -26.21 8.87 -7.62
C ASN A 100 -26.53 7.50 -6.99
N MET A 101 -25.51 6.70 -6.67
CA MET A 101 -25.66 5.36 -6.07
C MET A 101 -25.53 5.39 -4.54
N GLN A 102 -25.12 6.52 -3.95
CA GLN A 102 -24.86 6.61 -2.51
C GLN A 102 -26.11 6.31 -1.69
N ALA A 103 -27.26 6.91 -2.03
CA ALA A 103 -28.52 6.65 -1.32
C ALA A 103 -28.93 5.16 -1.34
N ALA A 104 -28.64 4.44 -2.44
CA ALA A 104 -28.92 3.00 -2.50
C ALA A 104 -27.95 2.20 -1.62
N VAL A 105 -26.67 2.58 -1.60
CA VAL A 105 -25.65 1.95 -0.74
C VAL A 105 -25.92 2.23 0.73
N ASP A 106 -26.31 3.46 1.08
CA ASP A 106 -26.63 3.86 2.45
C ASP A 106 -27.81 3.07 2.99
N LYS A 107 -28.86 2.93 2.18
CA LYS A 107 -30.00 2.07 2.50
C LYS A 107 -29.62 0.60 2.67
N LEU A 108 -28.76 0.05 1.81
CA LEU A 108 -28.31 -1.35 1.89
C LEU A 108 -27.47 -1.64 3.13
N LEU A 109 -26.78 -0.62 3.65
CA LEU A 109 -25.88 -0.71 4.80
C LEU A 109 -26.50 -0.15 6.08
N ASP A 110 -27.80 0.19 6.06
CA ASP A 110 -28.54 0.81 7.16
C ASP A 110 -27.84 2.08 7.71
N LEU A 111 -27.27 2.89 6.81
CA LEU A 111 -26.60 4.15 7.12
C LEU A 111 -27.52 5.37 7.03
N ASP A 112 -28.75 5.18 6.52
CA ASP A 112 -29.82 6.18 6.49
C ASP A 112 -30.27 6.48 7.95
N LYS A 113 -29.63 7.46 8.59
CA LYS A 113 -30.04 8.01 9.90
C LYS A 113 -30.83 9.29 9.74
#